data_AF-A0A8M1G2Q9-F1
#
_entry.id   AF-A0A8M1G2Q9-F1
#
_cell.length_a   1.000
_cell.length_b   1.000
_cell.length_c   1.000
_cell.angle_alpha   90.00
_cell.angle_beta   90.00
_cell.angle_gamma   90.00
#
_symmetry.space_group_name_H-M   'P 1'
#
loop_
_entity.id
_entity.type
_entity.pdbx_description
1 polymer ?
#
loop_
_entity_poly.entity_id
_entity_poly.type
_entity_poly.pdbx_seq_one_letter_code
_entity_poly.pdbx_strand_id
1 'polypeptide(L)'
;TFTKPVLAVRMRHDKIVIVLRNRIYVYSFPDNPRKLFEFDTRDNPKGLCDLCPSLEKQLLVFPGHKCGSLQLVDLASTKPGTSSAPFTINAHQSDVACVSLNQPGTVVASASQKGTLIRLFDTQSKEKLVELRRGTDPATLYCINFSHDSSFLCASSDKGTVHIFALKDTRLNRRSALARVGKVGPMIGQYVDSQWSLASFTVPAESACICAFGRNTSKNVNSVIAICVDGTFHKYVFTPDGNCNREAFDVYLDICDDDDF
;
A
#
# COMPACT_ATOMS: atom_id res chain seq x y z
N THR A 1 -2.07 -7.63 -28.56
CA THR A 1 -1.52 -8.78 -27.81
C THR A 1 -0.13 -8.45 -27.32
N PHE A 2 0.23 -8.85 -26.09
CA PHE A 2 1.56 -8.62 -25.52
C PHE A 2 2.45 -9.85 -25.74
N THR A 3 3.74 -9.64 -25.98
CA THR A 3 4.72 -10.72 -26.21
C THR A 3 5.25 -11.36 -24.93
N LYS A 4 4.90 -10.80 -23.76
CA LYS A 4 5.27 -11.30 -22.43
C LYS A 4 4.03 -11.38 -21.55
N PRO A 5 4.03 -12.21 -20.49
CA PRO A 5 2.92 -12.31 -19.54
C PRO A 5 2.60 -10.98 -18.86
N VAL A 6 1.31 -10.64 -18.81
CA VAL A 6 0.79 -9.53 -18.02
C VAL A 6 0.77 -9.94 -16.56
N LEU A 7 1.46 -9.19 -15.71
CA LEU A 7 1.59 -9.46 -14.27
C LEU A 7 0.56 -8.68 -13.44
N ALA A 8 0.19 -7.48 -13.89
CA ALA A 8 -0.86 -6.70 -13.25
C ALA A 8 -1.54 -5.77 -14.26
N VAL A 9 -2.79 -5.42 -13.94
CA VAL A 9 -3.55 -4.37 -14.60
C VAL A 9 -4.02 -3.39 -13.53
N ARG A 10 -3.90 -2.09 -13.82
CA ARG A 10 -4.50 -1.00 -13.05
C ARG A 10 -5.32 -0.13 -13.99
N MET A 11 -6.41 0.43 -13.50
CA MET A 11 -7.32 1.22 -14.31
C MET A 11 -7.78 2.44 -13.55
N ARG A 12 -8.05 3.50 -14.31
CA ARG A 12 -8.82 4.67 -13.91
C ARG A 12 -9.84 4.95 -15.03
N HIS A 13 -10.73 5.91 -14.80
CA HIS A 13 -11.83 6.20 -15.74
C HIS A 13 -11.38 6.54 -17.18
N ASP A 14 -10.14 6.97 -17.39
CA ASP A 14 -9.59 7.41 -18.68
C ASP A 14 -8.26 6.74 -19.09
N LYS A 15 -7.76 5.76 -18.32
CA LYS A 15 -6.51 5.02 -18.63
C LYS A 15 -6.56 3.56 -18.18
N ILE A 16 -5.93 2.70 -18.99
CA ILE A 16 -5.54 1.33 -18.60
C ILE A 16 -4.02 1.27 -18.49
N VAL A 17 -3.51 0.72 -17.39
CA VAL A 17 -2.09 0.46 -17.16
C VAL A 17 -1.86 -1.04 -17.15
N ILE A 18 -0.98 -1.51 -18.03
CA ILE A 18 -0.59 -2.92 -18.16
C ILE A 18 0.84 -3.07 -17.68
N VAL A 19 1.07 -3.93 -16.70
CA VAL A 19 2.38 -4.18 -16.10
C VAL A 19 2.91 -5.54 -16.56
N LEU A 20 4.06 -5.52 -17.23
CA LEU A 20 4.89 -6.68 -17.50
C LEU A 20 6.06 -6.72 -16.50
N ARG A 21 6.88 -7.78 -16.59
CA ARG A 21 8.04 -7.98 -15.72
C ARG A 21 9.09 -6.85 -15.73
N ASN A 22 9.29 -6.17 -16.86
CA ASN A 22 10.30 -5.10 -16.98
C ASN A 22 9.78 -3.86 -17.70
N ARG A 23 8.47 -3.81 -17.97
CA ARG A 23 7.84 -2.75 -18.76
C ARG A 23 6.44 -2.47 -18.28
N ILE A 24 6.04 -1.21 -18.34
CA ILE A 24 4.68 -0.75 -18.07
C ILE A 24 4.18 -0.03 -19.31
N TYR A 25 2.98 -0.37 -19.76
CA TYR A 25 2.28 0.30 -20.84
C TYR A 25 1.07 1.04 -20.29
N VAL A 26 0.85 2.26 -20.78
CA VAL A 26 -0.34 3.05 -20.47
C VAL A 26 -1.13 3.26 -21.74
N TYR A 27 -2.43 2.95 -21.70
CA TYR A 27 -3.37 3.08 -22.81
C TYR A 27 -4.47 4.08 -22.47
N SER A 28 -5.08 4.70 -23.48
CA SER A 28 -6.34 5.42 -23.35
C SER A 28 -7.49 4.47 -23.00
N PHE A 29 -8.53 5.01 -22.35
CA PHE A 29 -9.76 4.32 -21.99
C PHE A 29 -10.89 5.37 -21.93
N PRO A 30 -12.19 5.03 -22.09
CA PRO A 30 -12.74 3.71 -22.42
C PRO A 30 -12.66 3.34 -23.90
N ASP A 31 -12.82 4.31 -24.79
CA ASP A 31 -13.06 4.04 -26.21
C ASP A 31 -11.76 3.84 -26.99
N ASN A 32 -11.71 2.75 -27.76
CA ASN A 32 -10.61 2.37 -28.65
C ASN A 32 -9.21 2.54 -28.00
N PRO A 33 -8.82 1.68 -27.04
CA PRO A 33 -7.57 1.83 -26.30
C PRO A 33 -6.32 1.94 -27.20
N ARG A 34 -5.64 3.08 -27.13
CA ARG A 34 -4.37 3.35 -27.85
C ARG A 34 -3.24 3.52 -26.86
N LYS A 35 -2.05 2.98 -27.19
CA LYS A 35 -0.86 3.14 -26.35
C LYS A 35 -0.47 4.62 -26.30
N LEU A 36 -0.39 5.16 -25.09
CA LEU A 36 0.00 6.54 -24.81
C LEU A 36 1.46 6.60 -24.35
N PHE A 37 1.83 5.74 -23.40
CA PHE A 37 3.14 5.75 -22.77
C PHE A 37 3.69 4.33 -22.59
N GLU A 38 5.01 4.25 -22.49
CA GLU A 38 5.77 3.04 -22.17
C GLU A 38 6.90 3.42 -21.21
N PHE A 39 7.04 2.68 -20.12
CA PHE A 39 8.08 2.89 -19.12
C PHE A 39 8.83 1.58 -18.92
N ASP A 40 10.16 1.63 -18.92
CA ASP A 40 10.98 0.51 -18.48
C ASP A 40 11.05 0.48 -16.94
N THR A 41 11.14 -0.71 -16.37
CA THR A 41 11.28 -0.92 -14.92
C THR A 41 12.49 -1.81 -14.63
N ARG A 42 12.94 -1.86 -13.38
CA ARG A 42 13.71 -3.03 -12.90
C ARG A 42 12.84 -4.29 -13.05
N ASP A 43 13.45 -5.47 -12.92
CA ASP A 43 12.73 -6.70 -12.58
C ASP A 43 11.60 -6.46 -11.56
N ASN A 44 10.37 -6.64 -12.03
CA ASN A 44 9.14 -6.42 -11.31
C ASN A 44 8.27 -7.69 -11.36
N PRO A 45 8.73 -8.81 -10.77
CA PRO A 45 8.09 -10.12 -10.90
C PRO A 45 6.69 -10.18 -10.29
N LYS A 46 6.35 -9.26 -9.38
CA LYS A 46 5.03 -9.13 -8.76
C LYS A 46 4.11 -8.13 -9.48
N GLY A 47 4.55 -7.53 -10.59
CA GLY A 47 3.77 -6.52 -11.31
C GLY A 47 3.41 -5.29 -10.45
N LEU A 48 4.28 -4.90 -9.52
CA LEU A 48 4.03 -3.80 -8.60
C LEU A 48 3.85 -2.50 -9.35
N CYS A 49 2.69 -1.89 -9.17
CA CYS A 49 2.33 -0.59 -9.68
C CYS A 49 1.08 -0.12 -8.93
N ASP A 50 0.99 1.17 -8.69
CA ASP A 50 -0.25 1.79 -8.26
C ASP A 50 -0.55 3.06 -9.04
N LEU A 51 -1.85 3.32 -9.23
CA LEU A 51 -2.35 4.41 -10.05
C LEU A 51 -3.33 5.23 -9.22
N CYS A 52 -3.07 6.53 -9.13
CA CYS A 52 -3.90 7.46 -8.38
C CYS A 52 -5.35 7.43 -8.92
N PRO A 53 -6.33 7.10 -8.06
CA PRO A 53 -7.74 7.07 -8.43
C PRO A 53 -8.37 8.47 -8.57
N SER A 54 -7.72 9.52 -8.08
CA SER A 54 -8.22 10.90 -8.17
C SER A 54 -8.42 11.35 -9.62
N LEU A 55 -9.49 12.11 -9.84
CA LEU A 55 -9.77 12.79 -11.11
C LEU A 55 -8.77 13.94 -11.37
N GLU A 56 -8.30 14.59 -10.31
CA GLU A 56 -7.44 15.78 -10.39
C GLU A 56 -5.97 15.45 -10.60
N LYS A 57 -5.52 14.24 -10.21
CA LYS A 57 -4.12 13.85 -10.26
C LYS A 57 -3.93 12.49 -10.92
N GLN A 58 -3.16 12.44 -12.01
CA GLN A 58 -2.90 11.23 -12.79
C GLN A 58 -1.55 10.59 -12.45
N LEU A 59 -1.28 10.43 -11.15
CA LEU A 59 0.00 9.94 -10.67
C LEU A 59 0.09 8.41 -10.77
N LEU A 60 1.10 7.92 -11.46
CA LEU A 60 1.50 6.53 -11.56
C LEU A 60 2.74 6.29 -10.72
N VAL A 61 2.77 5.23 -9.91
CA VAL A 61 3.95 4.83 -9.14
C VAL A 61 4.32 3.37 -9.37
N PHE A 62 5.62 3.08 -9.47
CA PHE A 62 6.15 1.73 -9.68
C PHE A 62 7.61 1.63 -9.24
N PRO A 63 8.18 0.42 -9.08
CA PRO A 63 9.60 0.25 -8.76
C PRO A 63 10.51 0.83 -9.86
N GLY A 64 11.44 1.71 -9.46
CA GLY A 64 12.41 2.34 -10.37
C GLY A 64 13.64 1.47 -10.67
N HIS A 65 14.51 1.99 -11.53
CA HIS A 65 15.74 1.29 -11.96
C HIS A 65 16.79 1.11 -10.88
N LYS A 66 16.76 1.83 -9.76
CA LYS A 66 17.69 1.64 -8.62
C LYS A 66 17.04 0.78 -7.52
N CYS A 67 17.80 -0.14 -6.91
CA CYS A 67 17.22 -1.09 -5.95
C CYS A 67 16.54 -0.31 -4.82
N GLY A 68 15.33 -0.73 -4.47
CA GLY A 68 14.50 -0.07 -3.46
C GLY A 68 13.98 1.33 -3.81
N SER A 69 14.19 1.80 -5.06
CA SER A 69 13.65 3.08 -5.52
C SER A 69 12.22 2.96 -6.06
N LEU A 70 11.46 4.04 -5.96
CA LEU A 70 10.17 4.24 -6.62
C LEU A 70 10.33 5.28 -7.73
N GLN A 71 9.66 5.06 -8.86
CA GLN A 71 9.45 6.05 -9.90
C GLN A 71 8.01 6.53 -9.87
N LEU A 72 7.84 7.85 -9.90
CA LEU A 72 6.57 8.57 -9.87
C LEU A 72 6.43 9.35 -11.18
N VAL A 73 5.33 9.15 -11.89
CA VAL A 73 5.04 9.82 -13.17
C VAL A 73 3.67 10.46 -13.11
N ASP A 74 3.61 11.77 -13.37
CA ASP A 74 2.34 12.44 -13.64
C ASP A 74 1.97 12.28 -15.11
N LEU A 75 0.97 11.43 -15.38
CA LEU A 75 0.52 11.10 -16.73
C LEU A 75 -0.21 12.26 -17.42
N ALA A 76 -0.70 13.26 -16.66
CA ALA A 76 -1.33 14.44 -17.25
C ALA A 76 -0.28 15.43 -17.78
N SER A 77 0.85 15.56 -17.08
CA SER A 77 1.95 16.45 -17.44
C SER A 77 2.93 15.85 -18.46
N THR A 78 2.85 14.53 -18.68
CA THR A 78 3.72 13.81 -19.63
C THR A 78 3.18 14.00 -21.06
N LYS A 79 3.94 14.67 -21.95
CA LYS A 79 3.54 14.72 -23.36
C LYS A 79 3.88 13.39 -24.05
N PRO A 80 2.94 12.77 -24.79
CA PRO A 80 3.21 11.58 -25.58
C PRO A 80 4.41 11.81 -26.51
N GLY A 81 5.37 10.88 -26.50
CA GLY A 81 6.59 10.99 -27.31
C GLY A 81 7.69 11.90 -26.74
N THR A 82 7.50 12.51 -25.57
CA THR A 82 8.56 13.25 -24.87
C THR A 82 9.08 12.47 -23.67
N SER A 83 10.39 12.52 -23.45
CA SER A 83 11.03 11.95 -22.26
C SER A 83 10.90 12.94 -21.09
N SER A 84 9.74 12.98 -20.42
CA SER A 84 9.69 13.58 -19.07
C SER A 84 10.29 12.58 -18.09
N ALA A 85 11.45 12.91 -17.51
CA ALA A 85 12.12 12.02 -16.57
C ALA A 85 11.20 11.75 -15.36
N PRO A 86 10.90 10.48 -15.04
CA PRO A 86 10.14 10.14 -13.84
C PRO A 86 10.83 10.66 -12.59
N PHE A 87 10.05 11.12 -11.60
CA PHE A 87 10.61 11.46 -10.30
C PHE A 87 11.02 10.20 -9.56
N THR A 88 12.19 10.20 -8.95
CA THR A 88 12.72 9.03 -8.24
C THR A 88 12.79 9.28 -6.74
N ILE A 89 12.26 8.34 -5.94
CA ILE A 89 12.40 8.30 -4.49
C ILE A 89 13.26 7.09 -4.12
N ASN A 90 14.38 7.30 -3.41
CA ASN A 90 15.20 6.21 -2.87
C ASN A 90 14.56 5.68 -1.57
N ALA A 91 13.51 4.87 -1.69
CA ALA A 91 12.66 4.51 -0.56
C ALA A 91 13.29 3.47 0.39
N HIS A 92 14.00 2.48 -0.16
CA HIS A 92 14.54 1.33 0.57
C HIS A 92 15.94 0.93 0.11
N GLN A 93 16.63 0.12 0.91
CA GLN A 93 17.93 -0.47 0.55
C GLN A 93 17.79 -1.81 -0.19
N SER A 94 16.66 -2.50 -0.04
CA SER A 94 16.30 -3.73 -0.74
C SER A 94 15.09 -3.49 -1.64
N ASP A 95 14.79 -4.45 -2.52
CA ASP A 95 13.72 -4.32 -3.50
C ASP A 95 12.37 -3.98 -2.85
N VAL A 96 11.60 -3.15 -3.55
CA VAL A 96 10.24 -2.80 -3.16
C VAL A 96 9.37 -4.05 -3.30
N ALA A 97 8.60 -4.36 -2.27
CA ALA A 97 7.70 -5.50 -2.22
C ALA A 97 6.22 -5.11 -2.22
N CYS A 98 5.89 -3.88 -1.80
CA CYS A 98 4.53 -3.35 -1.78
C CYS A 98 4.56 -1.82 -1.94
N VAL A 99 3.59 -1.26 -2.66
CA VAL A 99 3.42 0.19 -2.89
C VAL A 99 1.93 0.53 -2.95
N SER A 100 1.55 1.67 -2.38
CA SER A 100 0.18 2.19 -2.44
C SER A 100 0.19 3.72 -2.38
N LEU A 101 -0.67 4.36 -3.18
CA LEU A 101 -0.99 5.78 -3.12
C LEU A 101 -2.23 5.99 -2.26
N ASN A 102 -2.29 7.13 -1.58
CA ASN A 102 -3.53 7.58 -0.97
C ASN A 102 -4.51 8.11 -2.05
N GLN A 103 -5.78 8.30 -1.67
CA GLN A 103 -6.84 8.73 -2.60
C GLN A 103 -6.52 10.03 -3.37
N PRO A 104 -6.04 11.11 -2.72
CA PRO A 104 -5.61 12.33 -3.43
C PRO A 104 -4.31 12.18 -4.24
N GLY A 105 -3.57 11.07 -4.09
CA GLY A 105 -2.26 10.86 -4.69
C GLY A 105 -1.18 11.81 -4.16
N THR A 106 -1.34 12.35 -2.95
CA THR A 106 -0.38 13.25 -2.30
C THR A 106 0.70 12.49 -1.53
N VAL A 107 0.40 11.27 -1.07
CA VAL A 107 1.30 10.43 -0.27
C VAL A 107 1.43 9.05 -0.90
N VAL A 108 2.66 8.53 -0.95
CA VAL A 108 2.95 7.14 -1.31
C VAL A 108 3.48 6.38 -0.11
N ALA A 109 2.88 5.23 0.20
CA ALA A 109 3.39 4.25 1.13
C ALA A 109 4.14 3.14 0.39
N SER A 110 5.25 2.67 0.96
CA SER A 110 5.99 1.55 0.41
C SER A 110 6.66 0.70 1.48
N ALA A 111 6.82 -0.58 1.18
CA ALA A 111 7.61 -1.52 1.96
C ALA A 111 8.56 -2.31 1.05
N SER A 112 9.71 -2.68 1.59
CA SER A 112 10.67 -3.54 0.90
C SER A 112 10.45 -5.02 1.20
N GLN A 113 11.20 -5.89 0.53
CA GLN A 113 11.26 -7.33 0.82
C GLN A 113 11.61 -7.65 2.26
N LYS A 114 12.33 -6.76 2.96
CA LYS A 114 12.58 -6.92 4.40
C LYS A 114 11.30 -6.81 5.23
N GLY A 115 10.35 -5.96 4.82
CA GLY A 115 9.00 -5.86 5.40
C GLY A 115 8.90 -5.52 6.90
N THR A 116 9.98 -5.10 7.54
CA THR A 116 9.96 -4.61 8.93
C THR A 116 9.42 -3.18 9.04
N LEU A 117 9.58 -2.39 7.97
CA LEU A 117 9.24 -0.97 7.92
C LEU A 117 8.34 -0.67 6.72
N ILE A 118 7.39 0.23 6.94
CA ILE A 118 6.58 0.88 5.91
C ILE A 118 6.94 2.36 5.94
N ARG A 119 7.32 2.92 4.80
CA ARG A 119 7.73 4.33 4.68
C ARG A 119 6.74 5.09 3.83
N LEU A 120 6.36 6.27 4.33
CA LEU A 120 5.47 7.20 3.66
C LEU A 120 6.27 8.39 3.16
N PHE A 121 6.03 8.79 1.92
CA PHE A 121 6.70 9.91 1.27
C PHE A 121 5.68 10.86 0.69
N ASP A 122 5.98 12.15 0.75
CA ASP A 122 5.25 13.15 0.00
C ASP A 122 5.58 12.99 -1.50
N THR A 123 4.54 12.94 -2.33
CA THR A 123 4.70 12.69 -3.78
C THR A 123 5.22 13.91 -4.54
N GLN A 124 5.20 15.10 -3.95
CA GLN A 124 5.65 16.35 -4.55
C GLN A 124 7.04 16.75 -4.08
N SER A 125 7.25 16.86 -2.76
CA SER A 125 8.57 17.20 -2.18
C SER A 125 9.54 16.02 -2.19
N LYS A 126 9.04 14.78 -2.27
CA LYS A 126 9.81 13.51 -2.23
C LYS A 126 10.41 13.22 -0.86
N GLU A 127 10.07 14.02 0.14
CA GLU A 127 10.57 13.85 1.49
C GLU A 127 9.86 12.69 2.19
N LYS A 128 10.63 11.99 3.03
CA LYS A 128 10.07 10.94 3.89
C LYS A 128 9.26 11.62 5.00
N LEU A 129 7.96 11.39 5.01
CA LEU A 129 7.04 11.95 6.00
C LEU A 129 7.07 11.15 7.30
N VAL A 130 6.91 9.83 7.19
CA VAL A 130 6.75 8.92 8.33
C VAL A 130 7.39 7.57 8.04
N GLU A 131 7.92 6.96 9.09
CA GLU A 131 8.38 5.57 9.08
C GLU A 131 7.63 4.77 10.15
N LEU A 132 6.84 3.80 9.68
CA LEU A 132 6.02 2.92 10.49
C LEU A 132 6.74 1.58 10.66
N ARG A 133 6.79 1.07 11.88
CA ARG A 133 7.34 -0.23 12.22
C ARG A 133 6.22 -1.25 12.31
N ARG A 134 6.21 -2.19 11.37
CA ARG A 134 5.30 -3.34 11.38
C ARG A 134 5.68 -4.33 12.49
N GLY A 135 6.97 -4.62 12.60
CA GLY A 135 7.52 -5.53 13.60
C GLY A 135 9.05 -5.54 13.60
N THR A 136 9.65 -6.31 14.50
CA THR A 136 11.09 -6.61 14.52
C THR A 136 11.47 -7.58 13.41
N ASP A 137 10.63 -8.60 13.22
CA ASP A 137 10.96 -9.72 12.33
C ASP A 137 10.60 -9.38 10.88
N PRO A 138 11.42 -9.83 9.91
CA PRO A 138 11.05 -9.75 8.51
C PRO A 138 9.72 -10.43 8.22
N ALA A 139 8.98 -9.87 7.26
CA ALA A 139 7.71 -10.40 6.81
C ALA A 139 7.43 -10.03 5.36
N THR A 140 6.78 -10.91 4.63
CA THR A 140 6.26 -10.62 3.30
C THR A 140 4.95 -9.85 3.44
N LEU A 141 4.94 -8.57 3.07
CA LEU A 141 3.69 -7.82 3.01
C LEU A 141 2.88 -8.24 1.79
N TYR A 142 1.58 -8.42 2.00
CA TYR A 142 0.62 -8.76 0.93
C TYR A 142 -0.11 -7.52 0.43
N CYS A 143 -0.53 -6.64 1.34
CA CYS A 143 -1.33 -5.46 1.01
C CYS A 143 -0.99 -4.30 1.95
N ILE A 144 -1.04 -3.08 1.41
CA ILE A 144 -1.05 -1.83 2.15
C ILE A 144 -2.19 -0.98 1.58
N ASN A 145 -3.01 -0.39 2.43
CA ASN A 145 -4.06 0.53 1.99
C ASN A 145 -4.24 1.69 2.97
N PHE A 146 -4.48 2.87 2.42
CA PHE A 146 -4.90 4.05 3.17
C PHE A 146 -6.39 4.00 3.48
N SER A 147 -6.81 4.61 4.59
CA SER A 147 -8.22 4.99 4.76
C SER A 147 -8.59 6.07 3.75
N HIS A 148 -9.89 6.18 3.44
CA HIS A 148 -10.38 7.13 2.42
C HIS A 148 -9.94 8.58 2.69
N ASP A 149 -9.95 8.99 3.96
CA ASP A 149 -9.54 10.31 4.43
C ASP A 149 -8.03 10.44 4.71
N SER A 150 -7.25 9.40 4.40
CA SER A 150 -5.81 9.28 4.71
C SER A 150 -5.44 9.42 6.19
N SER A 151 -6.39 9.24 7.11
CA SER A 151 -6.12 9.30 8.55
C SER A 151 -5.44 8.04 9.09
N PHE A 152 -5.59 6.91 8.42
CA PHE A 152 -5.04 5.62 8.83
C PHE A 152 -4.43 4.86 7.64
N LEU A 153 -3.59 3.87 7.97
CA LEU A 153 -3.03 2.90 7.04
C LEU A 153 -3.14 1.50 7.63
N CYS A 154 -3.56 0.54 6.82
CA CYS A 154 -3.58 -0.88 7.18
C CYS A 154 -2.56 -1.65 6.34
N ALA A 155 -1.97 -2.69 6.93
CA ALA A 155 -1.00 -3.55 6.26
C ALA A 155 -1.12 -5.01 6.70
N SER A 156 -1.28 -5.92 5.75
CA SER A 156 -1.31 -7.37 5.95
C SER A 156 0.03 -8.02 5.58
N SER A 157 0.34 -9.16 6.20
CA SER A 157 1.58 -9.89 5.95
C SER A 157 1.47 -11.39 6.21
N ASP A 158 2.50 -12.13 5.81
CA ASP A 158 2.70 -13.57 6.08
C ASP A 158 2.81 -13.96 7.56
N LYS A 159 2.78 -12.99 8.47
CA LYS A 159 2.75 -13.22 9.92
C LYS A 159 1.34 -13.47 10.47
N GLY A 160 0.33 -13.51 9.60
CA GLY A 160 -1.07 -13.67 10.03
C GLY A 160 -1.58 -12.48 10.85
N THR A 161 -0.99 -11.30 10.67
CA THR A 161 -1.39 -10.06 11.36
C THR A 161 -1.70 -8.97 10.36
N VAL A 162 -2.79 -8.25 10.62
CA VAL A 162 -3.11 -6.99 9.98
C VAL A 162 -2.83 -5.87 10.97
N HIS A 163 -1.91 -4.98 10.62
CA HIS A 163 -1.54 -3.83 11.44
C HIS A 163 -2.30 -2.58 11.00
N ILE A 164 -2.70 -1.75 11.96
CA ILE A 164 -3.40 -0.49 11.74
C ILE A 164 -2.58 0.64 12.34
N PHE A 165 -2.27 1.66 11.55
CA PHE A 165 -1.45 2.81 11.94
C PHE A 165 -2.25 4.10 11.77
N ALA A 166 -2.17 4.99 12.76
CA ALA A 166 -2.66 6.36 12.64
C ALA A 166 -1.63 7.24 11.91
N LEU A 167 -2.08 8.02 10.93
CA LEU A 167 -1.23 8.89 10.11
C LEU A 167 -1.38 10.37 10.47
N LYS A 168 -2.61 10.83 10.75
CA LYS A 168 -2.87 12.23 11.15
C LYS A 168 -2.58 12.46 12.62
N ASP A 169 -3.19 11.67 13.51
CA ASP A 169 -2.88 11.71 14.94
C ASP A 169 -1.88 10.60 15.30
N THR A 170 -0.61 10.87 15.03
CA THR A 170 0.50 9.93 15.29
C THR A 170 0.73 9.63 16.78
N ARG A 171 0.06 10.34 17.70
CA ARG A 171 0.13 10.06 19.15
C ARG A 171 -0.64 8.80 19.53
N LEU A 172 -1.59 8.39 18.69
CA LEU A 172 -2.34 7.14 18.86
C LEU A 172 -1.46 5.90 18.60
N ASN A 173 -0.40 6.05 17.80
CA ASN A 173 0.53 4.96 17.55
C ASN A 173 1.38 4.65 18.79
N ARG A 174 1.59 3.37 19.05
CA ARG A 174 2.53 2.92 20.09
C ARG A 174 3.94 3.39 19.73
N ARG A 175 4.71 3.84 20.72
CA ARG A 175 6.12 4.24 20.55
C ARG A 175 7.02 3.32 21.39
N SER A 176 8.24 3.09 20.91
CA SER A 176 9.24 2.31 21.65
C SER A 176 9.51 2.94 23.02
N ALA A 177 9.62 2.14 24.08
CA ALA A 177 9.96 2.62 25.42
C ALA A 177 11.32 3.35 25.47
N LEU A 178 12.25 2.97 24.59
CA LEU A 178 13.56 3.61 24.43
C LEU A 178 13.48 5.04 23.88
N ALA A 179 12.34 5.48 23.32
CA ALA A 179 12.12 6.87 22.92
C ALA A 179 11.85 7.80 24.11
N ARG A 180 11.46 7.25 25.27
CA ARG A 180 11.21 8.02 26.50
C ARG A 180 12.47 8.22 27.34
N VAL A 181 13.49 7.38 27.15
CA VAL A 181 14.81 7.55 27.73
C VAL A 181 15.59 8.41 26.74
N GLY A 182 15.73 9.71 27.03
CA GLY A 182 16.34 10.68 26.12
C GLY A 182 17.69 10.21 25.56
N LYS A 183 18.10 10.79 24.41
CA LYS A 183 19.32 10.46 23.66
C LYS A 183 20.56 10.27 24.56
N VAL A 184 20.84 9.06 25.00
CA VAL A 184 22.10 8.71 25.67
C VAL A 184 23.00 8.02 24.64
N GLY A 185 23.84 8.82 23.99
CA GLY A 185 25.01 8.35 23.24
C GLY A 185 24.89 8.36 21.70
N PRO A 186 26.03 8.42 20.97
CA PRO A 186 26.06 8.73 19.54
C PRO A 186 25.72 7.54 18.61
N MET A 187 25.36 6.37 19.14
CA MET A 187 25.36 5.09 18.42
C MET A 187 24.07 4.24 18.63
N ILE A 188 22.94 4.85 18.99
CA ILE A 188 21.64 4.14 19.06
C ILE A 188 20.73 4.70 17.96
N GLY A 189 21.02 4.31 16.73
CA GLY A 189 20.44 4.86 15.50
C GLY A 189 19.01 4.42 15.23
N GLN A 190 18.25 5.29 14.53
CA GLN A 190 17.02 5.10 13.71
C GLN A 190 15.81 4.29 14.26
N TYR A 191 16.00 3.39 15.23
CA TYR A 191 14.99 2.54 15.84
C TYR A 191 14.10 3.30 16.85
N VAL A 192 14.62 4.40 17.38
CA VAL A 192 14.04 5.16 18.48
C VAL A 192 12.89 6.07 18.03
N ASP A 193 12.83 6.43 16.75
CA ASP A 193 11.80 7.32 16.19
C ASP A 193 10.67 6.59 15.45
N SER A 194 10.75 5.26 15.30
CA SER A 194 9.75 4.52 14.54
C SER A 194 8.43 4.36 15.31
N GLN A 195 7.31 4.58 14.61
CA GLN A 195 5.97 4.44 15.17
C GLN A 195 5.43 3.04 14.93
N TRP A 196 4.94 2.37 15.97
CA TRP A 196 4.32 1.05 15.89
C TRP A 196 2.82 1.15 15.66
N SER A 197 2.16 0.04 15.32
CA SER A 197 0.73 0.01 15.07
C SER A 197 -0.08 0.45 16.30
N LEU A 198 -1.11 1.27 16.07
CA LEU A 198 -2.16 1.62 17.03
C LEU A 198 -2.88 0.35 17.49
N ALA A 199 -3.34 -0.44 16.51
CA ALA A 199 -4.12 -1.65 16.70
C ALA A 199 -3.67 -2.73 15.72
N SER A 200 -4.00 -3.97 16.02
CA SER A 200 -3.77 -5.10 15.13
C SER A 200 -4.75 -6.22 15.44
N PHE A 201 -5.05 -7.02 14.44
CA PHE A 201 -5.81 -8.26 14.61
C PHE A 201 -5.16 -9.39 13.81
N THR A 202 -5.51 -10.62 14.15
CA THR A 202 -4.97 -11.82 13.51
C THR A 202 -5.92 -12.37 12.45
N VAL A 203 -5.32 -12.94 11.43
CA VAL A 203 -5.96 -13.71 10.35
C VAL A 203 -5.18 -15.03 10.20
N PRO A 204 -5.73 -16.06 9.54
CA PRO A 204 -5.01 -17.31 9.32
C PRO A 204 -3.63 -17.06 8.70
N ALA A 205 -2.55 -17.44 9.38
CA ALA A 205 -1.19 -17.05 8.99
C ALA A 205 -0.72 -17.68 7.67
N GLU A 206 -1.26 -18.86 7.35
CA GLU A 206 -0.96 -19.59 6.13
C GLU A 206 -1.74 -19.08 4.91
N SER A 207 -2.63 -18.10 5.12
CA SER A 207 -3.51 -17.55 4.09
C SER A 207 -3.15 -16.10 3.80
N ALA A 208 -2.72 -15.83 2.57
CA ALA A 208 -2.49 -14.44 2.15
C ALA A 208 -3.80 -13.67 2.16
N CYS A 209 -3.77 -12.43 2.64
CA CYS A 209 -4.96 -11.59 2.66
C CYS A 209 -4.69 -10.18 2.15
N ILE A 210 -5.70 -9.60 1.51
CA ILE A 210 -5.76 -8.17 1.25
C ILE A 210 -6.54 -7.50 2.37
N CYS A 211 -6.21 -6.24 2.67
CA CYS A 211 -6.89 -5.48 3.70
C CYS A 211 -7.29 -4.09 3.20
N ALA A 212 -8.44 -3.59 3.65
CA ALA A 212 -8.92 -2.25 3.32
C ALA A 212 -9.77 -1.69 4.46
N PHE A 213 -9.91 -0.37 4.53
CA PHE A 213 -10.82 0.24 5.49
C PHE A 213 -12.26 0.12 5.01
N GLY A 214 -13.16 -0.29 5.91
CA GLY A 214 -14.60 -0.28 5.67
C GLY A 214 -15.15 1.13 5.61
N ARG A 215 -16.39 1.28 5.12
CA ARG A 215 -17.11 2.57 5.20
C ARG A 215 -17.42 2.87 6.66
N ASN A 216 -17.10 4.08 7.12
CA ASN A 216 -17.48 4.53 8.45
C ASN A 216 -19.01 4.65 8.53
N THR A 217 -19.64 3.76 9.28
CA THR A 217 -21.09 3.74 9.50
C THR A 217 -21.52 4.71 10.61
N SER A 218 -20.58 5.12 11.47
CA SER A 218 -20.83 6.08 12.55
C SER A 218 -19.61 6.95 12.81
N LYS A 219 -19.84 8.17 13.32
CA LYS A 219 -18.78 9.03 13.86
C LYS A 219 -18.12 8.27 15.01
N ASN A 220 -16.84 7.90 14.86
CA ASN A 220 -15.99 7.18 15.84
C ASN A 220 -15.87 5.66 15.68
N VAL A 221 -16.55 5.03 14.71
CA VAL A 221 -16.34 3.60 14.43
C VAL A 221 -15.56 3.47 13.13
N ASN A 222 -14.27 3.14 13.25
CA ASN A 222 -13.45 2.78 12.11
C ASN A 222 -13.36 1.26 12.02
N SER A 223 -13.47 0.73 10.80
CA SER A 223 -13.34 -0.70 10.56
C SER A 223 -12.29 -1.02 9.51
N VAL A 224 -11.67 -2.18 9.64
CA VAL A 224 -10.79 -2.78 8.64
C VAL A 224 -11.37 -4.13 8.26
N ILE A 225 -11.40 -4.38 6.95
CA ILE A 225 -11.80 -5.63 6.34
C ILE A 225 -10.54 -6.35 5.89
N ALA A 226 -10.46 -7.66 6.09
CA ALA A 226 -9.48 -8.54 5.47
C ALA A 226 -10.20 -9.64 4.68
N ILE A 227 -9.73 -9.88 3.45
CA ILE A 227 -10.22 -10.94 2.57
C ILE A 227 -9.04 -11.86 2.29
N CYS A 228 -9.17 -13.13 2.65
CA CYS A 228 -8.09 -14.10 2.61
C CYS A 228 -8.27 -15.08 1.46
N VAL A 229 -7.16 -15.63 0.95
CA VAL A 229 -7.16 -16.57 -0.19
C VAL A 229 -7.91 -17.88 0.11
N ASP A 230 -8.00 -18.26 1.39
CA ASP A 230 -8.80 -19.41 1.86
C ASP A 230 -10.33 -19.21 1.79
N GLY A 231 -10.82 -18.10 1.25
CA GLY A 231 -12.25 -17.83 1.14
C GLY A 231 -12.85 -17.15 2.38
N THR A 232 -12.04 -16.75 3.34
CA THR A 232 -12.55 -16.10 4.56
C THR A 232 -12.58 -14.57 4.47
N PHE A 233 -13.69 -14.00 4.96
CA PHE A 233 -13.90 -12.58 5.17
C PHE A 233 -13.83 -12.26 6.66
N HIS A 234 -13.15 -11.18 7.01
CA HIS A 234 -13.01 -10.70 8.37
C HIS A 234 -13.27 -9.19 8.42
N LYS A 235 -14.13 -8.73 9.33
CA LYS A 235 -14.33 -7.30 9.61
C LYS A 235 -14.03 -7.04 11.07
N TYR A 236 -13.14 -6.09 11.34
CA TYR A 236 -12.76 -5.68 12.68
C TYR A 236 -13.02 -4.19 12.87
N VAL A 237 -13.62 -3.82 13.99
CA VAL A 237 -13.72 -2.43 14.44
C VAL A 237 -12.56 -2.11 15.35
N PHE A 238 -12.03 -0.89 15.27
CA PHE A 238 -10.96 -0.43 16.15
C PHE A 238 -11.23 0.97 16.68
N THR A 239 -10.65 1.24 17.85
CA THR A 239 -10.82 2.50 18.58
C THR A 239 -9.48 3.22 18.78
N PRO A 240 -9.48 4.55 19.04
CA PRO A 240 -8.25 5.33 19.21
C PRO A 240 -7.35 4.91 20.38
N ASP A 241 -7.89 4.21 21.38
CA ASP A 241 -7.15 3.62 22.50
C ASP A 241 -6.50 2.27 22.14
N GLY A 242 -6.70 1.77 20.92
CA GLY A 242 -6.02 0.59 20.39
C GLY A 242 -6.76 -0.73 20.56
N ASN A 243 -8.02 -0.71 21.04
CA ASN A 243 -8.86 -1.91 21.02
C ASN A 243 -9.22 -2.26 19.58
N CYS A 244 -9.27 -3.56 19.29
CA CYS A 244 -9.62 -4.08 17.97
C CYS A 244 -10.44 -5.35 18.14
N ASN A 245 -11.71 -5.31 17.76
CA ASN A 245 -12.66 -6.39 17.99
C ASN A 245 -13.27 -6.84 16.68
N ARG A 246 -13.45 -8.16 16.52
CA ARG A 246 -14.11 -8.73 15.35
C ARG A 246 -15.58 -8.33 15.39
N GLU A 247 -16.04 -7.69 14.33
CA GLU A 247 -17.43 -7.30 14.12
C GLU A 247 -18.17 -8.33 13.27
N ALA A 248 -17.51 -8.86 12.24
CA ALA A 248 -18.08 -9.87 11.35
C ALA A 248 -17.03 -10.86 10.84
N PHE A 249 -17.48 -12.05 10.49
CA PHE A 249 -16.72 -13.12 9.86
C PHE A 249 -17.64 -13.88 8.91
N ASP A 250 -17.13 -14.28 7.76
CA ASP A 250 -17.88 -15.08 6.78
C ASP A 250 -16.94 -15.95 5.93
N VAL A 251 -17.48 -16.99 5.30
CA VAL A 251 -16.78 -17.81 4.30
C VAL A 251 -17.49 -17.61 2.97
N TYR A 252 -16.97 -16.70 2.14
CA TYR A 252 -17.66 -16.24 0.94
C TYR A 252 -17.60 -17.22 -0.24
N LEU A 253 -16.95 -18.38 -0.06
CA LEU A 253 -16.97 -19.49 -1.01
C LEU A 253 -18.08 -20.51 -0.71
N ASP A 254 -18.62 -20.52 0.51
CA ASP A 254 -19.65 -21.46 0.97
C ASP A 254 -21.06 -20.90 0.75
N ILE A 255 -21.28 -20.11 -0.30
CA ILE A 255 -22.62 -19.66 -0.68
C ILE A 255 -23.36 -20.89 -1.18
N CYS A 256 -24.17 -21.51 -0.31
CA CYS A 256 -25.10 -22.58 -0.68
C CYS A 256 -25.94 -22.12 -1.86
N ASP A 257 -26.17 -23.01 -2.83
CA ASP A 257 -27.08 -22.76 -3.94
C ASP A 257 -28.44 -22.28 -3.39
N ASP A 258 -28.89 -21.11 -3.84
CA ASP A 258 -30.17 -20.46 -3.49
C ASP A 258 -31.39 -21.26 -4.02
N ASP A 259 -31.39 -22.60 -3.94
CA ASP A 259 -32.46 -23.48 -4.42
C ASP A 259 -33.45 -23.94 -3.33
N ASP A 260 -33.37 -23.40 -2.10
CA ASP A 260 -34.25 -23.78 -0.97
C ASP A 260 -35.08 -22.59 -0.39
N PHE A 261 -35.71 -21.76 -1.25
CA PHE A 261 -36.80 -20.86 -0.82
C PHE A 261 -37.98 -20.78 -1.80
#